data_AF-A0A486XGN5-F1
#
_entry.id   AF-A0A486XGN5-F1
#
_cell.length_a   1.000
_cell.length_b   1.000
_cell.length_c   1.000
_cell.angle_alpha   90.00
_cell.angle_beta   90.00
_cell.angle_gamma   90.00
#
_symmetry.space_group_name_H-M   'P 1'
#
loop_
_entity.id
_entity.type
_entity.pdbx_description
1 polymer ?
#
loop_
_entity_poly.entity_id
_entity_poly.type
_entity_poly.pdbx_seq_one_letter_code
_entity_poly.pdbx_strand_id
1 'polypeptide(L)'
;MNIRWNIVLSVIVLALLAWFYSLQQSDSEKLAGLIKSEDSPEYIGEKMQTTVYSPTGEKQYFAIANKVEHYASNGNTDFQYPVVYLYEVQDETLGTQSWKISAKKAKLTKDNLLYLEGDVFVQSLLSDSRLQRVSTERATINLKTQDIRSDTMATITGLNFTSSGSQLTGNLQQQIATLKEQVKTHYEINK
;
A
#
# COMPACT_ATOMS: atom_id res chain seq x y z
N MET A 1 -45.02 60.98 23.54
CA MET A 1 -43.93 60.05 23.91
C MET A 1 -42.61 60.76 23.67
N ASN A 2 -41.76 60.88 24.67
CA ASN A 2 -40.61 61.78 24.64
C ASN A 2 -39.53 61.24 23.69
N ILE A 3 -39.22 61.98 22.62
CA ILE A 3 -38.26 61.58 21.57
C ILE A 3 -36.91 61.11 22.13
N ARG A 4 -36.49 61.68 23.27
CA ARG A 4 -35.27 61.32 24.00
C ARG A 4 -35.28 59.88 24.53
N TRP A 5 -36.44 59.39 24.98
CA TRP A 5 -36.56 58.02 25.49
C TRP A 5 -36.53 56.99 24.36
N ASN A 6 -37.10 57.33 23.20
CA ASN A 6 -37.11 56.46 22.02
C ASN A 6 -35.69 56.26 21.44
N ILE A 7 -34.82 57.27 21.53
CA ILE A 7 -33.43 57.19 21.09
C ILE A 7 -32.65 56.22 21.98
N VAL A 8 -32.79 56.34 23.30
CA VAL A 8 -32.12 55.44 24.27
C VAL A 8 -32.56 53.99 24.05
N LEU A 9 -33.86 53.75 23.84
CA LEU A 9 -34.39 52.42 23.59
C LEU A 9 -33.85 51.81 22.29
N SER A 10 -33.71 52.60 21.22
CA SER A 10 -33.15 52.12 19.94
C SER A 10 -31.70 51.71 20.05
N VAL A 11 -30.89 52.44 20.82
CA VAL A 11 -29.47 52.09 21.03
C VAL A 11 -29.35 50.77 21.79
N ILE A 12 -30.19 50.54 22.80
CA ILE A 12 -30.21 49.28 23.55
C ILE A 12 -30.60 48.11 22.64
N VAL A 13 -31.61 48.29 21.78
CA VAL A 13 -32.03 47.24 20.83
C VAL A 13 -30.91 46.93 19.83
N LEU A 14 -30.22 47.95 19.30
CA LEU A 14 -29.09 47.73 18.40
C LEU A 14 -27.92 47.01 19.08
N ALA A 15 -27.63 47.35 20.34
CA ALA A 15 -26.61 46.66 21.12
C ALA A 15 -26.98 45.18 21.39
N LEU A 16 -28.24 44.91 21.71
CA LEU A 16 -28.74 43.55 21.89
C LEU A 16 -28.74 42.75 20.59
N LEU A 17 -29.07 43.37 19.45
CA LEU A 17 -29.00 42.72 18.13
C LEU A 17 -27.55 42.42 17.72
N ALA A 18 -26.62 43.34 17.97
CA ALA A 18 -25.21 43.12 17.71
C ALA A 18 -24.64 41.99 18.59
N TRP A 19 -25.03 41.96 19.88
CA TRP A 19 -24.63 40.89 20.78
C TRP A 19 -25.25 39.53 20.38
N PHE A 20 -26.54 39.52 20.04
CA PHE A 20 -27.24 38.34 19.53
C PHE A 20 -26.58 37.80 18.26
N TYR A 21 -26.23 38.67 17.32
CA TYR A 21 -25.53 38.28 16.09
C TYR A 21 -24.12 37.74 16.37
N SER A 22 -23.41 38.31 17.35
CA SER A 22 -22.11 37.80 17.80
C SER A 22 -22.22 36.43 18.49
N LEU A 23 -23.31 36.16 19.22
CA LEU A 23 -23.60 34.85 19.82
C LEU A 23 -24.03 33.81 18.78
N GLN A 24 -24.67 34.26 17.70
CA GLN A 24 -25.11 33.43 16.58
C GLN A 24 -24.02 33.20 15.53
N GLN A 25 -22.78 33.66 15.77
CA GLN A 25 -21.64 33.39 14.90
C GLN A 25 -21.39 31.89 14.94
N SER A 26 -21.94 31.22 13.93
CA SER A 26 -22.19 29.80 13.94
C SER A 26 -20.87 29.04 14.03
N ASP A 27 -20.78 28.12 14.99
CA ASP A 27 -19.75 27.07 14.99
C ASP A 27 -19.77 26.23 13.69
N SER A 28 -20.74 26.44 12.79
CA SER A 28 -20.87 25.81 11.47
C SER A 28 -19.60 25.79 10.64
N GLU A 29 -18.78 26.85 10.64
CA GLU A 29 -17.48 26.83 9.93
C GLU A 29 -16.46 25.91 10.62
N LYS A 30 -16.46 25.90 11.96
CA LYS A 30 -15.61 25.02 12.77
C LYS A 30 -16.05 23.55 12.66
N LEU A 31 -17.34 23.31 12.56
CA LEU A 31 -17.95 21.98 12.42
C LEU A 31 -17.82 21.43 11.00
N ALA A 32 -17.82 22.27 9.97
CA ALA A 32 -17.57 21.86 8.59
C ALA A 32 -16.15 21.27 8.41
N GLY A 33 -15.17 21.79 9.14
CA GLY A 33 -13.81 21.25 9.18
C GLY A 33 -13.65 19.92 9.94
N LEU A 34 -14.69 19.46 10.66
CA LEU A 34 -14.72 18.15 11.31
C LEU A 34 -15.28 17.05 10.40
N ILE A 35 -15.84 17.41 9.23
CA ILE A 35 -16.33 16.45 8.25
C ILE A 35 -15.11 15.85 7.55
N LYS A 36 -14.76 14.64 7.96
CA LYS A 36 -13.69 13.86 7.35
C LYS A 36 -14.02 13.59 5.88
N SER A 37 -13.11 13.96 4.97
CA SER A 37 -13.24 13.59 3.56
C SER A 37 -13.00 12.09 3.39
N GLU A 38 -13.76 11.44 2.51
CA GLU A 38 -13.69 9.99 2.26
C GLU A 38 -12.30 9.53 1.76
N ASP A 39 -11.55 10.44 1.15
CA ASP A 39 -10.17 10.25 0.66
C ASP A 39 -9.09 10.51 1.71
N SER A 40 -9.46 10.84 2.95
CA SER A 40 -8.46 11.02 4.02
C SER A 40 -8.18 9.70 4.74
N PRO A 41 -6.90 9.39 5.03
CA PRO A 41 -6.57 8.16 5.75
C PRO A 41 -7.14 8.17 7.18
N GLU A 42 -7.47 6.98 7.67
CA GLU A 42 -7.82 6.72 9.08
C GLU A 42 -6.58 6.63 9.95
N TYR A 43 -5.55 5.97 9.44
CA TYR A 43 -4.31 5.77 10.18
C TYR A 43 -3.14 6.12 9.27
N ILE A 44 -2.20 6.88 9.81
CA ILE A 44 -0.91 7.15 9.19
C ILE A 44 0.17 6.66 10.15
N GLY A 45 1.02 5.77 9.67
CA GLY A 45 2.18 5.26 10.39
C GLY A 45 3.47 5.59 9.67
N GLU A 46 4.50 5.98 10.42
CA GLU A 46 5.86 6.20 9.92
C GLU A 46 6.77 5.07 10.41
N LYS A 47 7.67 4.59 9.54
CA LYS A 47 8.62 3.49 9.79
C LYS A 47 7.95 2.25 10.40
N MET A 48 6.84 1.83 9.80
CA MET A 48 6.04 0.73 10.32
C MET A 48 6.65 -0.62 9.95
N GLN A 49 6.57 -1.56 10.90
CA GLN A 49 6.91 -2.97 10.70
C GLN A 49 5.68 -3.82 11.04
N THR A 50 5.29 -4.69 10.13
CA THR A 50 4.08 -5.51 10.26
C THR A 50 4.44 -6.97 10.04
N THR A 51 4.07 -7.84 10.98
CA THR A 51 4.17 -9.30 10.81
C THR A 51 2.77 -9.87 10.79
N VAL A 52 2.47 -10.68 9.77
CA VAL A 52 1.19 -11.37 9.66
C VAL A 52 1.40 -12.86 9.84
N TYR A 53 0.51 -13.46 10.64
CA TYR A 53 0.53 -14.86 10.99
C TYR A 53 -0.66 -15.58 10.35
N SER A 54 -0.46 -16.83 9.97
CA SER A 54 -1.52 -17.74 9.56
C SER A 54 -2.43 -18.08 10.75
N PRO A 55 -3.64 -18.64 10.51
CA PRO A 55 -4.48 -19.17 11.58
C PRO A 55 -3.82 -20.28 12.41
N THR A 56 -2.81 -20.96 11.87
CA THR A 56 -2.01 -21.97 12.60
C THR A 56 -0.91 -21.36 13.47
N GLY A 57 -0.70 -20.04 13.41
CA GLY A 57 0.30 -19.31 14.20
C GLY A 57 1.67 -19.16 13.50
N GLU A 58 1.78 -19.57 12.24
CA GLU A 58 3.03 -19.48 11.46
C GLU A 58 3.17 -18.10 10.82
N LYS A 59 4.40 -17.60 10.66
CA LYS A 59 4.63 -16.33 9.96
C LYS A 59 4.31 -16.49 8.48
N GLN A 60 3.34 -15.72 7.98
CA GLN A 60 2.98 -15.72 6.56
C GLN A 60 3.81 -14.70 5.79
N TYR A 61 3.87 -13.45 6.28
CA TYR A 61 4.71 -12.42 5.71
C TYR A 61 5.14 -11.38 6.74
N PHE A 62 6.24 -10.71 6.43
CA PHE A 62 6.77 -9.58 7.21
C PHE A 62 6.99 -8.40 6.27
N ALA A 63 6.44 -7.23 6.59
CA ALA A 63 6.53 -6.03 5.79
C ALA A 63 7.13 -4.88 6.59
N ILE A 64 8.00 -4.11 5.95
CA ILE A 64 8.54 -2.85 6.46
C ILE A 64 8.21 -1.77 5.44
N ALA A 65 7.80 -0.59 5.89
CA ALA A 65 7.60 0.56 5.01
C ALA A 65 7.96 1.86 5.71
N ASN A 66 8.37 2.86 4.93
CA ASN A 66 8.71 4.18 5.48
C ASN A 66 7.48 4.94 5.94
N LYS A 67 6.39 4.84 5.18
CA LYS A 67 5.10 5.45 5.50
C LYS A 67 3.97 4.54 5.09
N VAL A 68 2.95 4.44 5.92
CA VAL A 68 1.77 3.61 5.67
C VAL A 68 0.50 4.40 5.96
N GLU A 69 -0.45 4.34 5.04
CA GLU A 69 -1.72 5.07 5.11
C GLU A 69 -2.87 4.09 4.91
N HIS A 70 -3.72 3.92 5.93
CA HIS A 70 -4.88 3.04 5.86
C HIS A 70 -6.16 3.84 5.68
N TYR A 71 -6.99 3.47 4.70
CA TYR A 71 -8.23 4.15 4.36
C TYR A 71 -9.43 3.30 4.75
N ALA A 72 -10.24 3.74 5.72
CA ALA A 72 -11.39 2.98 6.19
C ALA A 72 -12.49 2.81 5.13
N SER A 73 -12.64 3.78 4.22
CA SER A 73 -13.68 3.81 3.17
C SER A 73 -13.64 2.56 2.28
N ASN A 74 -12.46 2.23 1.74
CA ASN A 74 -12.25 1.06 0.88
C ASN A 74 -11.45 -0.07 1.57
N GLY A 75 -10.87 0.18 2.74
CA GLY A 75 -9.95 -0.68 3.50
C GLY A 75 -8.65 -1.00 2.78
N ASN A 76 -8.24 -0.16 1.83
CA ASN A 76 -6.93 -0.23 1.23
C ASN A 76 -5.88 0.36 2.16
N THR A 77 -4.67 -0.15 2.03
CA THR A 77 -3.51 0.36 2.76
C THR A 77 -2.41 0.68 1.75
N ASP A 78 -1.99 1.93 1.72
CA ASP A 78 -0.94 2.42 0.84
C ASP A 78 0.38 2.48 1.59
N PHE A 79 1.46 2.03 0.94
CA PHE A 79 2.80 1.91 1.50
C PHE A 79 3.79 2.69 0.65
N GLN A 80 4.67 3.45 1.28
CA GLN A 80 5.80 4.11 0.64
C GLN A 80 7.10 3.37 0.95
N TYR A 81 7.87 3.08 -0.10
CA TYR A 81 9.09 2.28 -0.08
C TYR A 81 8.96 0.96 0.70
N PRO A 82 7.98 0.10 0.38
CA PRO A 82 7.79 -1.16 1.07
C PRO A 82 8.90 -2.17 0.76
N VAL A 83 9.25 -2.96 1.77
CA VAL A 83 10.02 -4.19 1.66
C VAL A 83 9.22 -5.30 2.32
N VAL A 84 8.83 -6.31 1.56
CA VAL A 84 8.02 -7.45 2.01
C VAL A 84 8.86 -8.72 1.91
N TYR A 85 8.85 -9.50 2.98
CA TYR A 85 9.45 -10.82 3.08
C TYR A 85 8.35 -11.85 3.14
N LEU A 86 8.34 -12.79 2.19
CA LEU A 86 7.45 -13.95 2.21
C LEU A 86 8.17 -15.12 2.85
N TYR A 87 7.44 -15.88 3.66
CA TYR A 87 7.93 -17.10 4.27
C TYR A 87 7.33 -18.29 3.54
N GLU A 88 8.14 -19.34 3.37
CA GLU A 88 7.68 -20.60 2.84
C GLU A 88 7.00 -21.42 3.93
N VAL A 89 5.85 -22.01 3.58
CA VAL A 89 5.19 -23.04 4.39
C VAL A 89 5.57 -24.37 3.75
N GLN A 90 6.53 -25.07 4.36
CA GLN A 90 6.93 -26.42 3.96
C GLN A 90 6.64 -27.36 5.15
N ASP A 91 6.06 -28.52 4.85
CA ASP A 91 5.70 -29.62 5.76
C ASP A 91 6.28 -29.47 7.18
N GLU A 92 5.43 -28.96 8.09
CA GLU A 92 5.60 -28.93 9.55
C GLU A 92 6.89 -28.29 10.11
N THR A 93 7.74 -27.67 9.27
CA THR A 93 8.98 -27.03 9.69
C THR A 93 9.04 -25.57 9.26
N LEU A 94 9.11 -24.70 10.26
CA LEU A 94 9.21 -23.25 10.12
C LEU A 94 10.48 -22.81 9.36
N GLY A 95 10.31 -21.87 8.43
CA GLY A 95 10.83 -20.54 8.74
C GLY A 95 11.98 -19.98 7.88
N THR A 96 12.23 -20.48 6.68
CA THR A 96 13.12 -19.77 5.74
C THR A 96 12.36 -18.69 4.98
N GLN A 97 12.87 -17.45 5.06
CA GLN A 97 12.43 -16.39 4.16
C GLN A 97 12.74 -16.85 2.74
N SER A 98 11.72 -16.99 1.90
CA SER A 98 11.88 -17.50 0.54
C SER A 98 12.03 -16.36 -0.47
N TRP A 99 11.32 -15.25 -0.23
CA TRP A 99 11.30 -14.12 -1.14
C TRP A 99 11.40 -12.78 -0.44
N LYS A 100 12.17 -11.88 -1.04
CA LYS A 100 12.21 -10.45 -0.71
C LYS A 100 11.63 -9.66 -1.89
N ILE A 101 10.63 -8.85 -1.62
CA ILE A 101 9.92 -8.00 -2.57
C ILE A 101 10.11 -6.54 -2.15
N SER A 102 10.47 -5.66 -3.07
CA SER A 102 10.55 -4.23 -2.81
C SER A 102 10.00 -3.41 -3.97
N ALA A 103 9.50 -2.22 -3.67
CA ALA A 103 9.02 -1.25 -4.66
C ALA A 103 9.11 0.18 -4.10
N LYS A 104 8.83 1.19 -4.92
CA LYS A 104 8.67 2.59 -4.46
C LYS A 104 7.33 2.82 -3.79
N LYS A 105 6.26 2.21 -4.31
CA LYS A 105 4.92 2.28 -3.74
C LYS A 105 4.27 0.91 -3.76
N ALA A 106 3.42 0.65 -2.77
CA ALA A 106 2.50 -0.46 -2.84
C ALA A 106 1.12 -0.11 -2.31
N LYS A 107 0.11 -0.86 -2.74
CA LYS A 107 -1.26 -0.81 -2.24
C LYS A 107 -1.71 -2.22 -1.92
N LEU A 108 -2.11 -2.45 -0.67
CA LEU A 108 -2.69 -3.70 -0.22
C LEU A 108 -4.21 -3.55 -0.13
N THR A 109 -4.93 -4.46 -0.78
CA THR A 109 -6.39 -4.53 -0.69
C THR A 109 -6.85 -5.52 0.37
N LYS A 110 -8.14 -5.47 0.75
CA LYS A 110 -8.78 -6.43 1.67
C LYS A 110 -8.64 -7.89 1.21
N ASP A 111 -8.56 -8.12 -0.10
CA ASP A 111 -8.43 -9.45 -0.69
C ASP A 111 -6.99 -9.99 -0.66
N ASN A 112 -6.06 -9.27 -0.02
CA ASN A 112 -4.63 -9.61 0.06
C ASN A 112 -3.92 -9.55 -1.30
N LEU A 113 -4.42 -8.70 -2.20
CA LEU A 113 -3.71 -8.34 -3.42
C LEU A 113 -2.79 -7.15 -3.12
N LEU A 114 -1.50 -7.35 -3.39
CA LEU A 114 -0.46 -6.35 -3.26
C LEU A 114 -0.10 -5.82 -4.64
N TYR A 115 -0.54 -4.60 -4.92
CA TYR A 115 -0.16 -3.85 -6.11
C TYR A 115 1.13 -3.11 -5.82
N LEU A 116 2.13 -3.29 -6.68
CA LEU A 116 3.47 -2.73 -6.54
C LEU A 116 3.75 -1.83 -7.74
N GLU A 117 4.30 -0.65 -7.47
CA GLU A 117 4.59 0.35 -8.50
C GLU A 117 5.95 1.03 -8.25
N GLY A 118 6.72 1.15 -9.34
CA GLY A 118 8.02 1.79 -9.39
C GLY A 118 9.14 0.89 -8.88
N ASP A 119 10.10 0.58 -9.77
CA ASP A 119 11.29 -0.24 -9.48
C ASP A 119 10.96 -1.51 -8.68
N VAL A 120 9.96 -2.28 -9.15
CA VAL A 120 9.54 -3.50 -8.47
C VAL A 120 10.60 -4.57 -8.64
N PHE A 121 11.09 -5.06 -7.52
CA PHE A 121 12.17 -6.01 -7.44
C PHE A 121 11.80 -7.17 -6.53
N VAL A 122 11.81 -8.37 -7.08
CA VAL A 122 11.52 -9.62 -6.38
C VAL A 122 12.76 -10.49 -6.47
N GLN A 123 13.26 -10.94 -5.32
CA GLN A 123 14.48 -11.73 -5.22
C GLN A 123 14.24 -12.95 -4.34
N SER A 124 14.69 -14.10 -4.82
CA SER A 124 14.72 -15.31 -3.99
C SER A 124 15.85 -15.20 -2.97
N LEU A 125 15.57 -15.66 -1.75
CA LEU A 125 16.55 -15.76 -0.68
C LEU A 125 17.08 -17.21 -0.53
N LEU A 126 16.58 -18.13 -1.36
CA LEU A 126 17.01 -19.52 -1.43
C LEU A 126 18.15 -19.67 -2.44
N SER A 127 19.29 -20.18 -1.99
CA SER A 127 20.51 -20.34 -2.80
C SER A 127 20.33 -21.27 -4.00
N ASP A 128 19.43 -22.23 -3.90
CA ASP A 128 19.14 -23.27 -4.89
C ASP A 128 17.93 -22.95 -5.79
N SER A 129 17.31 -21.78 -5.62
CA SER A 129 16.14 -21.42 -6.41
C SER A 129 16.47 -21.30 -7.89
N ARG A 130 15.64 -21.92 -8.74
CA ARG A 130 15.77 -21.80 -10.20
C ARG A 130 15.50 -20.36 -10.68
N LEU A 131 14.60 -19.68 -9.98
CA LEU A 131 14.19 -18.30 -10.23
C LEU A 131 14.87 -17.39 -9.20
N GLN A 132 15.92 -16.69 -9.61
CA GLN A 132 16.73 -15.89 -8.69
C GLN A 132 16.13 -14.49 -8.49
N ARG A 133 15.66 -13.86 -9.56
CA ARG A 133 15.22 -12.46 -9.54
C ARG A 133 14.20 -12.16 -10.62
N VAL A 134 13.27 -11.26 -10.29
CA VAL A 134 12.34 -10.64 -11.23
C VAL A 134 12.36 -9.13 -10.99
N SER A 135 12.55 -8.36 -12.05
CA SER A 135 12.54 -6.89 -12.03
C SER A 135 11.52 -6.37 -13.04
N THR A 136 10.66 -5.45 -12.63
CA THR A 136 9.61 -4.87 -13.48
C THR A 136 9.18 -3.50 -12.94
N GLU A 137 8.42 -2.73 -13.73
CA GLU A 137 7.96 -1.41 -13.26
C GLU A 137 6.70 -1.51 -12.40
N ARG A 138 5.83 -2.47 -12.69
CA ARG A 138 4.60 -2.73 -11.94
C ARG A 138 4.40 -4.21 -11.77
N ALA A 139 3.88 -4.63 -10.63
CA ALA A 139 3.46 -6.01 -10.43
C ALA A 139 2.24 -6.08 -9.53
N THR A 140 1.49 -7.16 -9.65
CA THR A 140 0.45 -7.54 -8.69
C THR A 140 0.81 -8.90 -8.13
N ILE A 141 0.81 -9.02 -6.81
CA ILE A 141 1.09 -10.26 -6.10
C ILE A 141 -0.10 -10.61 -5.21
N ASN A 142 -0.58 -11.85 -5.29
CA ASN A 142 -1.53 -12.36 -4.32
C ASN A 142 -0.78 -12.95 -3.13
N LEU A 143 -0.91 -12.37 -1.93
CA LEU A 143 -0.15 -12.81 -0.75
C LEU A 143 -0.64 -14.15 -0.16
N LYS A 144 -1.79 -14.66 -0.60
CA LYS A 144 -2.31 -15.99 -0.21
C LYS A 144 -1.80 -17.09 -1.14
N THR A 145 -1.95 -16.91 -2.45
CA THR A 145 -1.56 -17.92 -3.45
C THR A 145 -0.12 -17.77 -3.92
N GLN A 146 0.51 -16.63 -3.63
CA GLN A 146 1.82 -16.23 -4.12
C GLN A 146 1.94 -16.10 -5.65
N ASP A 147 0.81 -15.92 -6.33
CA ASP A 147 0.78 -15.64 -7.76
C ASP A 147 1.29 -14.22 -8.04
N ILE A 148 2.17 -14.09 -9.03
CA ILE A 148 2.73 -12.82 -9.49
C ILE A 148 2.32 -12.56 -10.94
N ARG A 149 1.93 -11.32 -11.22
CA ARG A 149 1.56 -10.85 -12.56
C ARG A 149 2.14 -9.46 -12.82
N SER A 150 2.56 -9.20 -14.05
CA SER A 150 2.89 -7.85 -14.51
C SER A 150 2.43 -7.66 -15.95
N ASP A 151 1.82 -6.51 -16.21
CA ASP A 151 1.43 -6.01 -17.52
C ASP A 151 2.57 -5.24 -18.22
N THR A 152 3.66 -4.96 -17.51
CA THR A 152 4.81 -4.18 -18.00
C THR A 152 5.96 -5.08 -18.43
N MET A 153 6.98 -4.49 -19.04
CA MET A 153 8.21 -5.21 -19.35
C MET A 153 8.84 -5.73 -18.05
N ALA A 154 9.18 -7.01 -18.05
CA ALA A 154 9.79 -7.68 -16.91
C ALA A 154 11.08 -8.38 -17.36
N THR A 155 12.08 -8.33 -16.49
CA THR A 155 13.33 -9.07 -16.63
C THR A 155 13.37 -10.13 -15.56
N ILE A 156 13.47 -11.39 -15.99
CA ILE A 156 13.64 -12.56 -15.15
C ILE A 156 15.11 -12.99 -15.23
N THR A 157 15.74 -13.21 -14.09
CA THR A 157 17.07 -13.81 -13.99
C THR A 157 16.94 -15.14 -13.24
N GLY A 158 17.38 -16.22 -13.89
CA GLY A 158 17.56 -17.52 -13.29
C GLY A 158 19.04 -17.79 -12.99
N LEU A 159 19.40 -19.05 -12.73
CA LEU A 159 20.78 -19.44 -12.39
C LEU A 159 21.79 -19.16 -13.53
N ASN A 160 21.43 -19.51 -14.78
CA ASN A 160 22.33 -19.40 -15.95
C ASN A 160 21.67 -18.68 -17.14
N PHE A 161 20.59 -17.94 -16.90
CA PHE A 161 19.89 -17.24 -17.96
C PHE A 161 19.27 -15.94 -17.46
N THR A 162 19.12 -14.99 -18.37
CA THR A 162 18.33 -13.78 -18.18
C THR A 162 17.37 -13.64 -19.35
N SER A 163 16.08 -13.51 -19.06
CA SER A 163 15.03 -13.33 -20.05
C SER A 163 14.28 -12.03 -19.80
N SER A 164 13.99 -11.29 -20.86
CA SER A 164 13.19 -10.06 -20.81
C SER A 164 11.99 -10.19 -21.72
N GLY A 165 10.81 -9.73 -21.28
CA GLY A 165 9.58 -9.79 -22.07
C GLY A 165 8.43 -9.04 -21.41
N SER A 166 7.36 -8.85 -22.16
CA SER A 166 6.11 -8.27 -21.66
C SER A 166 5.15 -9.38 -21.19
N GLN A 167 4.18 -9.02 -20.35
CA GLN A 167 3.16 -9.91 -19.80
C GLN A 167 3.75 -11.07 -18.97
N LEU A 168 4.21 -10.73 -17.77
CA LEU A 168 4.69 -11.70 -16.78
C LEU A 168 3.51 -12.38 -16.08
N THR A 169 3.58 -13.70 -15.94
CA THR A 169 2.73 -14.49 -15.04
C THR A 169 3.57 -15.54 -14.35
N GLY A 170 3.31 -15.83 -13.07
CA GLY A 170 4.07 -16.81 -12.34
C GLY A 170 3.52 -17.08 -10.95
N ASN A 171 4.22 -17.94 -10.22
CA ASN A 171 3.95 -18.26 -8.83
C ASN A 171 5.27 -18.38 -8.07
N LEU A 172 5.40 -17.59 -7.00
CA LEU A 172 6.63 -17.49 -6.22
C LEU A 172 6.88 -18.75 -5.37
N GLN A 173 5.83 -19.38 -4.85
CA GLN A 173 5.94 -20.64 -4.10
C GLN A 173 6.45 -21.77 -4.99
N GLN A 174 5.94 -21.88 -6.22
CA GLN A 174 6.39 -22.86 -7.20
C GLN A 174 7.71 -22.47 -7.88
N GLN A 175 8.20 -21.24 -7.65
CA GLN A 175 9.40 -20.68 -8.28
C GLN A 175 9.32 -20.65 -9.82
N ILE A 176 8.12 -20.42 -10.36
CA ILE A 176 7.85 -20.40 -11.80
C ILE A 176 7.49 -18.98 -12.24
N ALA A 177 8.10 -18.52 -13.33
CA ALA A 177 7.77 -17.26 -13.98
C ALA A 177 7.84 -17.40 -15.49
N THR A 178 6.80 -16.93 -16.17
CA THR A 178 6.60 -17.05 -17.62
C THR A 178 6.34 -15.69 -18.22
N LEU A 179 7.07 -15.35 -19.28
CA LEU A 179 6.86 -14.16 -20.10
C LEU A 179 6.10 -14.57 -21.35
N LYS A 180 5.07 -13.83 -21.74
CA LYS A 180 4.22 -14.20 -22.89
C LYS A 180 4.60 -13.51 -24.19
N GLU A 181 5.08 -12.26 -24.12
CA GLU A 181 5.25 -11.42 -25.30
C GLU A 181 6.65 -10.83 -25.39
N GLN A 182 7.12 -10.61 -26.63
CA GLN A 182 8.41 -9.95 -26.92
C GLN A 182 9.61 -10.53 -26.16
N VAL A 183 9.61 -11.86 -25.97
CA VAL A 183 10.58 -12.56 -25.14
C VAL A 183 11.96 -12.60 -25.82
N LYS A 184 12.99 -12.16 -25.09
CA LYS A 184 14.39 -12.28 -25.46
C LYS A 184 15.14 -12.95 -24.32
N THR A 185 15.84 -14.04 -24.60
CA THR A 185 16.59 -14.79 -23.58
C THR A 185 18.07 -14.84 -23.92
N HIS A 186 18.89 -14.54 -22.93
CA HIS A 186 20.34 -14.66 -22.94
C HIS A 186 20.76 -15.77 -21.99
N TYR A 187 21.69 -16.61 -22.42
CA TYR A 187 22.25 -17.69 -21.61
C TYR A 187 23.71 -17.40 -21.36
N GLU A 188 24.15 -17.60 -20.11
CA GLU A 188 25.57 -17.58 -19.77
C GLU A 188 26.09 -19.02 -19.77
N ILE A 189 27.12 -19.26 -20.57
CA ILE A 189 27.82 -20.54 -20.60
C ILE A 189 28.98 -20.42 -19.63
N ASN A 190 28.80 -20.95 -18.41
CA ASN A 190 29.91 -21.11 -17.48
C ASN A 190 30.83 -22.22 -18.01
N LYS A 191 32.11 -21.88 -18.19
CA LYS A 191 33.15 -22.76 -18.74
C LYS A 191 33.85 -23.55 -17.65
#